data_AF-A0A5K0Y4Q2-F1
#
_entry.id   AF-A0A5K0Y4Q2-F1
#
_cell.length_a   1.000
_cell.length_b   1.000
_cell.length_c   1.000
_cell.angle_alpha   90.00
_cell.angle_beta   90.00
_cell.angle_gamma   90.00
#
_symmetry.space_group_name_H-M   'P 1'
#
loop_
_entity.id
_entity.type
_entity.pdbx_description
1 polymer ?
#
loop_
_entity_poly.entity_id
_entity_poly.type
_entity_poly.pdbx_seq_one_letter_code
_entity_poly.pdbx_strand_id
1 'polypeptide(L)' 'VSKNIELGIAALRGEKGPVYDRIVLNAGLVDHLLGCPGAEDALSAMERAREAIDSGKALKRLMAYIKATHQMK' A
#
# COMPACT_ATOMS: atom_id res chain seq x y z
N VAL A 1 10.83 16.11 -5.72
CA VAL A 1 9.44 15.56 -5.74
C VAL A 1 9.31 14.38 -6.70
N SER A 2 9.68 14.49 -7.99
CA SER A 2 9.54 13.38 -8.98
C SER A 2 10.10 12.03 -8.51
N LYS A 3 11.32 12.03 -7.96
CA LYS A 3 11.98 10.79 -7.54
C LYS A 3 11.21 9.98 -6.49
N ASN A 4 10.57 10.66 -5.53
CA ASN A 4 9.78 9.99 -4.50
C ASN A 4 8.48 9.41 -5.07
N ILE A 5 7.88 10.07 -6.07
CA ILE A 5 6.71 9.57 -6.78
C ILE A 5 7.08 8.30 -7.53
N GLU A 6 8.17 8.32 -8.30
CA GLU A 6 8.66 7.16 -9.04
C GLU A 6 8.88 5.96 -8.11
N LEU A 7 9.60 6.16 -6.99
CA LEU A 7 9.87 5.11 -6.02
C LEU A 7 8.60 4.57 -5.35
N GLY A 8 7.64 5.46 -5.03
CA GLY A 8 6.36 5.05 -4.45
C GLY A 8 5.52 4.23 -5.44
N ILE A 9 5.46 4.64 -6.70
CA ILE A 9 4.76 3.90 -7.76
C ILE A 9 5.44 2.57 -8.04
N ALA A 10 6.77 2.52 -8.08
CA ALA A 10 7.55 1.28 -8.23
C ALA A 10 7.23 0.29 -7.10
N ALA A 11 7.26 0.74 -5.85
CA ALA A 11 6.89 -0.09 -4.71
C ALA A 11 5.44 -0.60 -4.81
N LEU A 12 4.49 0.25 -5.19
CA LEU A 12 3.09 -0.17 -5.39
C LEU A 12 2.86 -1.12 -6.58
N ARG A 13 3.85 -1.26 -7.49
CA ARG A 13 3.87 -2.29 -8.54
C ARG A 13 4.44 -3.63 -8.07
N GLY A 14 4.89 -3.72 -6.81
CA GLY A 14 5.52 -4.92 -6.26
C GLY A 14 7.04 -4.95 -6.38
N GLU A 15 7.68 -3.87 -6.84
CA GLU A 15 9.15 -3.81 -6.90
C GLU A 15 9.74 -3.82 -5.48
N LYS A 16 10.48 -4.88 -5.14
CA LYS A 16 11.04 -5.08 -3.80
C LYS A 16 12.17 -4.09 -3.50
N GLY A 17 12.28 -3.71 -2.23
CA GLY A 17 13.33 -2.83 -1.74
C GLY A 17 12.88 -1.98 -0.54
N PRO A 18 13.73 -1.07 -0.04
CA PRO A 18 13.47 -0.37 1.22
C PRO A 18 12.17 0.43 1.26
N VAL A 19 11.74 0.99 0.12
CA VAL A 19 10.48 1.75 0.02
C VAL A 19 9.28 0.80 0.10
N TYR A 20 9.35 -0.35 -0.56
CA TYR A 20 8.35 -1.40 -0.48
C TYR A 20 8.23 -1.92 0.95
N ASP A 21 9.34 -2.26 1.60
CA ASP A 21 9.37 -2.81 2.95
C ASP A 21 8.76 -1.83 3.96
N ARG A 22 9.07 -0.53 3.82
CA ARG A 22 8.49 0.52 4.65
C ARG A 22 6.98 0.66 4.46
N ILE A 23 6.49 0.54 3.23
CA ILE A 23 5.04 0.61 2.96
C ILE A 23 4.34 -0.61 3.59
N VAL A 24 4.88 -1.82 3.41
CA VAL A 24 4.33 -3.05 4.01
C VAL A 24 4.29 -2.96 5.52
N LEU A 25 5.42 -2.58 6.14
CA LEU A 25 5.52 -2.45 7.60
C LEU A 25 4.51 -1.43 8.14
N ASN A 26 4.50 -0.22 7.57
CA ASN A 26 3.63 0.84 8.06
C ASN A 26 2.15 0.49 7.84
N ALA A 27 1.76 -0.01 6.66
CA ALA A 27 0.38 -0.37 6.37
C ALA A 27 -0.10 -1.53 7.25
N GLY A 28 0.70 -2.61 7.35
CA GLY A 28 0.36 -3.77 8.16
C GLY A 28 0.24 -3.43 9.65
N LEU A 29 1.18 -2.64 10.20
CA LEU A 29 1.09 -2.25 11.61
C LEU A 29 -0.07 -1.30 11.89
N VAL A 30 -0.39 -0.38 10.99
CA VAL A 30 -1.57 0.48 11.14
C VAL A 30 -2.85 -0.35 11.18
N ASP A 31 -3.00 -1.31 10.25
CA ASP A 31 -4.17 -2.20 10.22
C ASP A 31 -4.29 -3.01 11.52
N HIS A 32 -3.17 -3.53 12.04
CA HIS A 32 -3.13 -4.27 13.30
C HIS A 32 -3.53 -3.40 14.49
N LEU A 33 -2.91 -2.21 14.63
CA LEU A 33 -3.16 -1.31 15.76
C LEU A 33 -4.59 -0.74 15.78
N LEU A 34 -5.23 -0.64 14.61
CA LEU A 34 -6.62 -0.21 14.50
C LEU A 34 -7.62 -1.36 14.70
N GLY A 35 -7.15 -2.60 14.91
CA GLY A 35 -8.01 -3.77 15.07
C GLY A 35 -8.79 -4.10 13.79
N CYS A 36 -8.20 -3.85 12.62
CA CYS A 36 -8.83 -4.17 11.34
C CYS A 36 -9.13 -5.68 11.24
N PRO A 37 -10.32 -6.08 10.76
CA PRO A 37 -10.67 -7.49 10.62
C PRO A 37 -9.65 -8.27 9.79
N GLY A 38 -9.12 -9.36 10.34
CA GLY A 38 -8.08 -10.23 9.79
C GLY A 38 -6.66 -9.66 9.85
N ALA A 39 -6.41 -8.66 10.71
CA ALA A 39 -5.10 -8.09 11.04
C ALA A 39 -4.79 -8.26 12.55
N GLU A 40 -5.35 -9.29 13.20
CA GLU A 40 -5.24 -9.52 14.64
C GLU A 40 -3.80 -9.84 15.08
N ASP A 41 -3.00 -10.40 14.16
CA ASP A 41 -1.57 -10.66 14.34
C ASP A 41 -0.76 -9.75 13.40
N ALA A 42 0.33 -9.18 13.91
CA ALA A 42 1.14 -8.20 13.18
C ALA A 42 1.80 -8.81 11.92
N LEU A 43 2.24 -10.07 11.98
CA LEU A 43 2.82 -10.74 10.82
C LEU A 43 1.75 -10.96 9.74
N SER A 44 0.57 -11.44 10.16
CA SER A 44 -0.58 -11.64 9.29
C SER A 44 -1.04 -10.34 8.63
N ALA A 45 -1.04 -9.22 9.37
CA ALA A 45 -1.37 -7.91 8.84
C ALA A 45 -0.35 -7.45 7.77
N MET A 46 0.95 -7.68 8.01
CA MET A 46 1.99 -7.39 7.02
C MET A 46 1.90 -8.28 5.78
N GLU A 47 1.56 -9.56 5.91
CA GLU A 47 1.32 -10.44 4.74
C GLU A 47 0.14 -9.95 3.89
N ARG A 48 -0.91 -9.42 4.52
CA ARG A 48 -2.02 -8.81 3.79
C ARG A 48 -1.63 -7.52 3.08
N ALA A 49 -0.84 -6.66 3.73
CA ALA A 49 -0.28 -5.48 3.07
C ALA A 49 0.59 -5.89 1.87
N ARG A 50 1.35 -6.99 1.99
CA ARG A 50 2.13 -7.59 0.90
C ARG A 50 1.24 -8.04 -0.25
N GLU A 51 0.18 -8.80 0.05
CA GLU A 51 -0.80 -9.28 -0.94
C GLU A 51 -1.49 -8.13 -1.66
N ALA A 52 -1.88 -7.07 -0.95
CA ALA A 52 -2.51 -5.91 -1.54
C ALA A 52 -1.60 -5.17 -2.54
N ILE A 53 -0.29 -5.12 -2.28
CA ILE A 53 0.69 -4.53 -3.19
C ILE A 53 0.98 -5.47 -4.36
N ASP A 54 1.36 -6.72 -4.09
CA ASP A 54 1.81 -7.68 -5.09
C ASP A 54 0.70 -8.10 -6.07
N SER A 55 -0.56 -8.07 -5.63
CA SER A 55 -1.72 -8.28 -6.52
C SER A 55 -2.08 -7.05 -7.37
N GLY A 56 -1.40 -5.91 -7.18
CA GLY A 56 -1.69 -4.65 -7.85
C GLY A 56 -2.95 -3.91 -7.34
N LYS A 57 -3.66 -4.46 -6.33
CA LYS A 57 -4.86 -3.84 -5.75
C LYS A 57 -4.57 -2.45 -5.18
N ALA A 58 -3.43 -2.29 -4.48
CA ALA A 58 -3.03 -1.03 -3.88
C ALA A 58 -2.84 0.08 -4.94
N LEU A 59 -2.10 -0.21 -6.02
CA LEU A 59 -1.91 0.74 -7.12
C LEU A 59 -3.23 1.07 -7.83
N LYS A 60 -4.06 0.05 -8.09
CA LYS A 60 -5.39 0.24 -8.70
C LYS A 60 -6.27 1.18 -7.86
N ARG A 61 -6.24 1.04 -6.53
CA ARG A 61 -6.99 1.91 -5.60
C ARG A 61 -6.50 3.35 -5.66
N LEU A 62 -5.19 3.58 -5.70
CA LEU A 62 -4.60 4.92 -5.85
C LEU A 62 -5.03 5.58 -7.17
N MET A 63 -4.96 4.85 -8.29
CA MET A 63 -5.39 5.37 -9.59
C MET A 63 -6.88 5.70 -9.63
N ALA A 64 -7.71 4.86 -9.01
CA ALA A 64 -9.14 5.12 -8.88
C ALA A 64 -9.43 6.39 -8.06
N TYR A 65 -8.69 6.61 -6.96
CA TYR A 65 -8.79 7.83 -6.15
C TYR A 65 -8.41 9.09 -6.94
N ILE A 66 -7.30 9.05 -7.68
CA ILE A 66 -6.87 10.16 -8.55
C ILE A 66 -7.94 10.47 -9.61
N LYS A 67 -8.47 9.43 -10.28
CA LYS A 67 -9.53 9.60 -11.27
C LYS A 67 -10.78 10.26 -10.66
N ALA A 68 -11.23 9.76 -9.51
CA ALA A 68 -12.44 10.28 -8.86
C ALA A 68 -12.29 11.74 -8.45
N THR A 69 -11.15 12.12 -7.85
CA THR A 69 -10.92 13.50 -7.39
C THR A 69 -10.75 14.51 -8.52
N HIS A 70 -10.29 14.10 -9.71
CA HIS A 70 -10.31 14.95 -10.90
C HIS A 70 -11.71 15.16 -11.49
N GLN A 71 -12.64 14.23 -11.29
CA GLN A 71 -14.03 14.36 -11.77
C GLN A 71 -14.91 15.23 -10.86
N MET A 72 -14.44 15.53 -9.65
CA MET A 72 -15.13 16.40 -8.69
C MET A 72 -14.73 17.87 -8.81
N LYS A 73 -13.86 18.21 -9.78
CA LYS A 73 -13.47 19.58 -10.10
C LYS A 73 -14.36 20.18 -11.19
#